data_AF-A0A8H4X4T7-F1
#
_entry.id   AF-A0A8H4X4T7-F1
#
_cell.length_a   1.000
_cell.length_b   1.000
_cell.length_c   1.000
_cell.angle_alpha   90.00
_cell.angle_beta   90.00
_cell.angle_gamma   90.00
#
_symmetry.space_group_name_H-M   'P 1'
#
loop_
_entity.id
_entity.type
_entity.pdbx_description
1 polymer ?
#
loop_
_entity_poly.entity_id
_entity_poly.type
_entity_poly.pdbx_seq_one_letter_code
_entity_poly.pdbx_strand_id
1 'polypeptide(L)'
;MVLVRCGASMLHSSSGFDAIQDAVRNGLSALLELMINMLQLDVNTDLGHGCTMVMLAINHSQENVVRQLVTLGADLRLPVRQLSQNSQFVALSWTLDVVSDKMTPALGIHDIIDIITCIAAQRLTPSQKQQQAEVLGRLLNILRETKYASSPGSMIPTEELSLFLDALLERALSIDVVDVTLAELFQQHGAKLQAGVLLRLLEVLTSNTFTDDIFRSLRRYPRLLKSFDFVYSYCFSIPSSQLTFMMDYFVRAVPVGAVRLVFKLKHENLPLTLKGVQDLLSRPTPSLLSAG
;
A
#
# COMPACT_ATOMS: atom_id res chain seq x y z
N MET A 1 2.21 -39.80 -17.90
CA MET A 1 3.23 -39.68 -18.96
C MET A 1 2.98 -40.55 -20.20
N VAL A 2 2.24 -41.68 -20.11
CA VAL A 2 2.02 -42.59 -21.26
C VAL A 2 0.85 -42.15 -22.16
N LEU A 3 -0.27 -41.70 -21.59
CA LEU A 3 -1.52 -41.41 -22.34
C LEU A 3 -1.39 -40.28 -23.38
N VAL A 4 -0.74 -39.17 -23.04
CA VAL A 4 -0.53 -38.03 -23.97
C VAL A 4 0.34 -38.43 -25.17
N ARG A 5 1.33 -39.31 -24.94
CA ARG A 5 2.28 -39.75 -25.95
C ARG A 5 1.68 -40.83 -26.89
N CYS A 6 0.58 -41.45 -26.48
CA CYS A 6 -0.15 -42.47 -27.24
C CYS A 6 -1.28 -41.89 -28.11
N GLY A 7 -1.36 -40.57 -28.30
CA GLY A 7 -2.38 -39.98 -29.16
C GLY A 7 -3.79 -39.95 -28.54
N ALA A 8 -3.88 -39.95 -27.21
CA ALA A 8 -5.14 -39.64 -26.55
C ALA A 8 -5.65 -38.28 -27.05
N SER A 9 -6.81 -38.27 -27.71
CA SER A 9 -7.41 -37.04 -28.22
C SER A 9 -7.83 -36.15 -27.05
N MET A 10 -6.96 -35.20 -26.71
CA MET A 10 -7.30 -34.04 -25.87
C MET A 10 -8.22 -33.05 -26.63
N LEU A 11 -8.56 -33.35 -27.89
CA LEU A 11 -9.02 -32.42 -28.91
C LEU A 11 -10.52 -32.49 -29.22
N HIS A 12 -11.29 -33.33 -28.52
CA HIS A 12 -12.72 -33.44 -28.78
C HIS A 12 -13.53 -33.17 -27.51
N SER A 13 -14.26 -32.06 -27.56
CA SER A 13 -15.11 -31.44 -26.53
C SER A 13 -14.41 -30.43 -25.64
N SER A 14 -15.22 -29.64 -24.96
CA SER A 14 -14.93 -28.76 -23.82
C SER A 14 -13.93 -29.28 -22.76
N SER A 15 -13.48 -30.53 -22.87
CA SER A 15 -12.59 -31.28 -21.98
C SER A 15 -11.10 -30.90 -22.04
N GLY A 16 -10.62 -30.26 -23.11
CA GLY A 16 -9.21 -29.85 -23.22
C GLY A 16 -8.82 -28.81 -22.15
N PHE A 17 -9.72 -27.85 -21.89
CA PHE A 17 -9.56 -26.88 -20.81
C PHE A 17 -9.73 -27.52 -19.44
N ASP A 18 -10.67 -28.44 -19.28
CA ASP A 18 -10.88 -29.18 -18.03
C ASP A 18 -9.60 -29.92 -17.59
N ALA A 19 -8.90 -30.55 -18.54
CA ALA A 19 -7.65 -31.25 -18.25
C ALA A 19 -6.50 -30.30 -17.85
N ILE A 20 -6.43 -29.11 -18.44
CA ILE A 20 -5.45 -28.06 -18.05
C ILE A 20 -5.80 -27.54 -16.66
N GLN A 21 -7.07 -27.25 -16.39
CA GLN A 21 -7.54 -26.80 -15.10
C GLN A 21 -7.21 -27.82 -14.01
N ASP A 22 -7.44 -29.11 -14.26
CA ASP A 22 -7.14 -30.18 -13.32
C ASP A 22 -5.62 -30.36 -13.12
N ALA A 23 -4.82 -30.20 -14.18
CA ALA A 23 -3.37 -30.22 -14.06
C ALA A 23 -2.85 -29.08 -13.16
N VAL A 24 -3.39 -27.87 -13.35
CA VAL A 24 -3.06 -26.70 -12.54
C VAL A 24 -3.50 -26.90 -11.09
N ARG A 25 -4.75 -27.32 -10.85
CA ARG A 25 -5.31 -27.56 -9.50
C ARG A 25 -4.51 -28.56 -8.68
N ASN A 26 -3.99 -29.59 -9.34
CA ASN A 26 -3.21 -30.66 -8.70
C ASN A 26 -1.70 -30.38 -8.67
N GLY A 27 -1.24 -29.23 -9.15
CA GLY A 27 0.18 -28.87 -9.11
C GLY A 27 1.06 -29.66 -10.10
N LEU A 28 0.47 -30.22 -11.17
CA LEU A 28 1.14 -31.11 -12.12
C LEU A 28 1.95 -30.32 -13.16
N SER A 29 2.98 -29.64 -12.69
CA SER A 29 3.76 -28.64 -13.43
C SER A 29 4.45 -29.23 -14.69
N ALA A 30 5.05 -30.41 -14.59
CA ALA A 30 5.66 -31.12 -15.74
C ALA A 30 4.64 -31.58 -16.79
N LEU A 31 3.42 -31.93 -16.37
CA LEU A 31 2.34 -32.30 -17.29
C LEU A 31 1.80 -31.06 -18.01
N LEU A 32 1.70 -29.94 -17.30
CA LEU A 32 1.29 -28.66 -17.85
C LEU A 32 2.22 -28.16 -18.97
N GLU A 33 3.55 -28.22 -18.76
CA GLU A 33 4.51 -27.82 -19.80
C GLU A 33 4.43 -28.70 -21.05
N LEU A 34 4.30 -30.01 -20.88
CA LEU A 34 4.07 -30.91 -22.01
C LEU A 34 2.77 -30.58 -22.75
N MET A 35 1.70 -30.25 -22.03
CA MET A 35 0.43 -29.89 -22.64
C MET A 35 0.51 -28.56 -23.40
N ILE A 36 1.14 -27.54 -22.83
CA ILE A 36 1.39 -26.25 -23.49
C ILE A 36 2.18 -26.46 -24.78
N ASN A 37 3.28 -27.23 -24.72
CA ASN A 37 4.14 -27.49 -25.88
C ASN A 37 3.44 -28.34 -26.96
N MET A 38 2.68 -29.36 -26.56
CA MET A 38 2.00 -30.26 -27.50
C MET A 38 0.78 -29.61 -28.16
N LEU A 39 0.04 -28.77 -27.42
CA LEU A 39 -1.16 -28.09 -27.90
C LEU A 39 -0.85 -26.73 -28.55
N GLN A 40 0.41 -26.28 -28.51
CA GLN A 40 0.82 -24.93 -28.91
C GLN A 40 -0.06 -23.85 -28.26
N LEU A 41 -0.45 -24.08 -27.01
CA LEU A 41 -1.37 -23.20 -26.30
C LEU A 41 -0.62 -21.97 -25.81
N ASP A 42 -1.18 -20.79 -26.01
CA ASP A 42 -0.65 -19.59 -25.37
C ASP A 42 -0.88 -19.68 -23.84
N VAL A 43 0.18 -19.41 -23.08
CA VAL A 43 0.21 -19.45 -21.62
C VAL A 43 -0.79 -18.44 -21.01
N ASN A 44 -1.12 -17.40 -21.78
CA ASN A 44 -2.05 -16.33 -21.41
C ASN A 44 -3.49 -16.57 -21.89
N THR A 45 -3.80 -17.76 -22.39
CA THR A 45 -5.16 -18.10 -22.80
C THR A 45 -6.17 -17.94 -21.66
N ASP A 46 -7.34 -17.39 -22.01
CA ASP A 46 -8.50 -17.34 -21.12
C ASP A 46 -9.13 -18.73 -21.04
N LEU A 47 -9.11 -19.32 -19.85
CA LEU A 47 -9.72 -20.62 -19.52
C LEU A 47 -11.24 -20.49 -19.25
N GLY A 48 -11.80 -19.31 -19.45
CA GLY A 48 -13.20 -18.97 -19.22
C GLY A 48 -13.36 -17.90 -18.14
N HIS A 49 -14.31 -16.98 -18.37
CA HIS A 49 -14.61 -15.87 -17.45
C HIS A 49 -13.44 -14.91 -17.18
N GLY A 50 -12.50 -14.76 -18.11
CA GLY A 50 -11.30 -13.93 -17.93
C GLY A 50 -10.28 -14.56 -16.99
N CYS A 51 -10.32 -15.88 -16.80
CA CYS A 51 -9.46 -16.60 -15.87
C CYS A 51 -8.27 -17.22 -16.59
N THR A 52 -7.05 -16.76 -16.29
CA THR A 52 -5.82 -17.32 -16.87
C THR A 52 -5.31 -18.51 -16.05
N MET A 53 -4.45 -19.34 -16.67
CA MET A 53 -3.79 -20.48 -15.99
C MET A 53 -3.07 -20.05 -14.70
N VAL A 54 -2.41 -18.89 -14.71
CA VAL A 54 -1.73 -18.34 -13.53
C VAL A 54 -2.73 -18.01 -12.42
N MET A 55 -3.88 -17.44 -12.75
CA MET A 55 -4.88 -17.05 -11.76
C MET A 55 -5.45 -18.27 -11.02
N LEU A 56 -5.69 -19.36 -11.75
CA LEU A 56 -6.05 -20.65 -11.13
C LEU A 56 -4.93 -21.19 -10.24
N ALA A 57 -3.68 -21.13 -10.70
CA ALA A 57 -2.54 -21.61 -9.92
C ALA A 57 -2.38 -20.82 -8.60
N ILE A 58 -2.60 -19.49 -8.63
CA ILE A 58 -2.58 -18.65 -7.42
C ILE A 58 -3.70 -19.01 -6.46
N ASN A 59 -4.93 -19.17 -6.97
CA ASN A 59 -6.09 -19.51 -6.13
C ASN A 59 -5.95 -20.87 -5.44
N HIS A 60 -5.23 -21.81 -6.06
CA HIS A 60 -4.92 -23.12 -5.48
C HIS A 60 -3.55 -23.17 -4.77
N SER A 61 -2.86 -22.04 -4.65
CA SER A 61 -1.54 -21.92 -3.99
C SER A 61 -0.48 -22.87 -4.55
N GLN A 62 -0.49 -23.09 -5.86
CA GLN A 62 0.39 -24.03 -6.55
C GLN A 62 1.69 -23.36 -7.00
N GLU A 63 2.62 -23.19 -6.05
CA GLU A 63 3.89 -22.47 -6.22
C GLU A 63 4.70 -22.93 -7.44
N ASN A 64 4.91 -24.24 -7.59
CA ASN A 64 5.69 -24.81 -8.68
C ASN A 64 5.08 -24.49 -10.05
N VAL A 65 3.75 -24.50 -10.14
CA VAL A 65 3.01 -24.18 -11.37
C VAL A 65 3.12 -22.69 -11.68
N VAL A 66 2.96 -21.82 -10.68
CA VAL A 66 3.13 -20.36 -10.87
C VAL A 66 4.53 -20.03 -11.37
N ARG A 67 5.59 -20.56 -10.73
CA ARG A 67 6.97 -20.33 -11.18
C ARG A 67 7.17 -20.77 -12.61
N GLN A 68 6.71 -21.97 -12.96
CA GLN A 68 6.88 -22.50 -14.29
C GLN A 68 6.12 -21.68 -15.35
N LEU A 69 4.87 -21.30 -15.08
CA LEU A 69 4.10 -20.43 -15.97
C LEU A 69 4.80 -19.08 -16.20
N VAL A 70 5.35 -18.47 -15.15
CA VAL A 70 6.15 -17.24 -15.28
C VAL A 70 7.43 -17.48 -16.09
N THR A 71 8.09 -18.63 -15.94
CA THR A 71 9.26 -18.97 -16.78
C THR A 71 8.90 -19.14 -18.26
N LEU A 72 7.67 -19.56 -18.55
CA LEU A 72 7.14 -19.71 -19.90
C LEU A 72 6.57 -18.40 -20.47
N GLY A 73 6.67 -17.27 -19.74
CA GLY A 73 6.24 -15.96 -20.22
C GLY A 73 4.79 -15.60 -19.89
N ALA A 74 4.21 -16.18 -18.83
CA ALA A 74 2.88 -15.79 -18.39
C ALA A 74 2.83 -14.33 -17.90
N ASP A 75 1.78 -13.62 -18.27
CA ASP A 75 1.51 -12.25 -17.85
C ASP A 75 0.90 -12.22 -16.44
N LEU A 76 1.55 -11.48 -15.54
CA LEU A 76 1.13 -11.31 -14.16
C LEU A 76 0.26 -10.07 -13.94
N ARG A 77 0.09 -9.20 -14.94
CA ARG A 77 -0.64 -7.94 -14.79
C ARG A 77 -2.09 -8.16 -14.37
N LEU A 78 -2.82 -8.98 -15.11
CA LEU A 78 -4.23 -9.27 -14.83
C LEU A 78 -4.44 -9.93 -13.46
N PRO A 79 -3.75 -11.03 -13.08
CA PRO A 79 -3.98 -11.65 -11.78
C PRO A 79 -3.61 -10.70 -10.63
N VAL A 80 -2.47 -10.03 -10.67
CA VAL A 80 -2.07 -9.10 -9.60
C VAL A 80 -3.03 -7.91 -9.50
N ARG A 81 -3.52 -7.40 -10.63
CA ARG A 81 -4.55 -6.34 -10.66
C ARG A 81 -5.89 -6.81 -10.06
N GLN A 82 -6.34 -8.02 -10.36
CA GLN A 82 -7.57 -8.54 -9.74
C GLN A 82 -7.42 -8.77 -8.24
N LEU A 83 -6.30 -9.35 -7.80
CA LEU A 83 -6.04 -9.58 -6.39
C LEU A 83 -5.96 -8.26 -5.61
N SER A 84 -5.37 -7.22 -6.22
CA SER A 84 -5.34 -5.87 -5.62
C SER A 84 -6.74 -5.28 -5.52
N GLN A 85 -7.55 -5.32 -6.57
CA GLN A 85 -8.93 -4.81 -6.55
C GLN A 85 -9.82 -5.52 -5.53
N ASN A 86 -9.64 -6.83 -5.35
CA ASN A 86 -10.41 -7.64 -4.42
C ASN A 86 -9.86 -7.61 -2.98
N SER A 87 -8.84 -6.79 -2.71
CA SER A 87 -8.17 -6.69 -1.40
C SER A 87 -7.65 -8.02 -0.86
N GLN A 88 -7.23 -8.93 -1.75
CA GLN A 88 -6.69 -10.26 -1.42
C GLN A 88 -5.18 -10.18 -1.13
N PHE A 89 -4.81 -9.43 -0.08
CA PHE A 89 -3.40 -9.12 0.24
C PHE A 89 -2.55 -10.34 0.56
N VAL A 90 -3.13 -11.41 1.12
CA VAL A 90 -2.39 -12.64 1.43
C VAL A 90 -1.95 -13.34 0.13
N ALA A 91 -2.88 -13.49 -0.82
CA ALA A 91 -2.58 -14.07 -2.12
C ALA A 91 -1.62 -13.18 -2.93
N LEU A 92 -1.76 -11.86 -2.84
CA LEU A 92 -0.80 -10.91 -3.42
C LEU A 92 0.60 -11.09 -2.84
N SER A 93 0.74 -11.05 -1.52
CA SER A 93 2.04 -11.20 -0.86
C SER A 93 2.71 -12.51 -1.26
N TRP A 94 1.96 -13.62 -1.18
CA TRP A 94 2.46 -14.92 -1.62
C TRP A 94 2.87 -14.91 -3.10
N THR A 95 2.07 -14.31 -3.98
CA THR A 95 2.41 -14.22 -5.41
C THR A 95 3.71 -13.45 -5.60
N LEU A 96 3.86 -12.30 -4.94
CA LEU A 96 5.09 -11.50 -4.98
C LEU A 96 6.31 -12.28 -4.47
N ASP A 97 6.13 -13.13 -3.46
CA ASP A 97 7.20 -13.97 -2.91
C ASP A 97 7.60 -15.10 -3.86
N VAL A 98 6.63 -15.69 -4.55
CA VAL A 98 6.89 -16.76 -5.52
C VAL A 98 7.59 -16.22 -6.77
N VAL A 99 7.25 -15.00 -7.19
CA VAL A 99 7.73 -14.41 -8.44
C VAL A 99 8.82 -13.35 -8.26
N SER A 100 9.34 -13.14 -7.04
CA SER A 100 10.33 -12.11 -6.71
C SER A 100 11.51 -12.06 -7.68
N ASP A 101 12.04 -13.22 -8.06
CA ASP A 101 13.25 -13.36 -8.88
C ASP A 101 13.00 -13.06 -10.37
N LYS A 102 11.74 -13.13 -10.82
CA LYS A 102 11.33 -12.96 -12.23
C LYS A 102 10.25 -11.91 -12.41
N MET A 103 10.03 -11.07 -11.41
CA MET A 103 8.97 -10.08 -11.36
C MET A 103 9.15 -8.98 -12.41
N THR A 104 10.39 -8.53 -12.62
CA THR A 104 10.73 -7.35 -13.44
C THR A 104 10.49 -7.51 -14.95
N PRO A 105 10.71 -8.68 -15.59
CA PRO A 105 10.27 -8.89 -16.97
C PRO A 105 8.76 -9.15 -17.09
N ALA A 106 8.11 -9.62 -16.02
CA ALA A 106 6.70 -10.01 -16.05
C ALA A 106 5.73 -8.84 -15.77
N LEU A 107 6.15 -7.83 -14.98
CA LEU A 107 5.39 -6.62 -14.70
C LEU A 107 6.20 -5.38 -15.09
N GLY A 108 5.63 -4.51 -15.93
CA GLY A 108 6.22 -3.22 -16.23
C GLY A 108 6.19 -2.28 -15.03
N ILE A 109 7.09 -1.29 -15.00
CA ILE A 109 7.14 -0.30 -13.91
C ILE A 109 5.81 0.45 -13.77
N HIS A 110 5.17 0.80 -14.89
CA HIS A 110 3.85 1.43 -14.90
C HIS A 110 2.78 0.55 -14.25
N ASP A 111 2.79 -0.77 -14.52
CA ASP A 111 1.84 -1.70 -13.90
C ASP A 111 2.03 -1.73 -12.37
N ILE A 112 3.29 -1.72 -11.90
CA ILE A 112 3.61 -1.67 -10.46
C ILE A 112 3.08 -0.38 -9.84
N ILE A 113 3.27 0.77 -10.49
CA ILE A 113 2.76 2.07 -10.02
C ILE A 113 1.23 2.07 -9.97
N ASP A 114 0.56 1.54 -11.00
CA ASP A 114 -0.89 1.43 -11.05
C ASP A 114 -1.43 0.52 -9.93
N ILE A 115 -0.72 -0.57 -9.62
CA ILE A 115 -1.07 -1.46 -8.52
C ILE A 115 -0.87 -0.75 -7.16
N ILE A 116 0.26 -0.06 -6.97
CA ILE A 116 0.55 0.70 -5.74
C ILE A 116 -0.54 1.75 -5.51
N THR A 117 -0.89 2.53 -6.54
CA THR A 117 -1.94 3.56 -6.44
C THR A 117 -3.29 2.94 -6.13
N CYS A 118 -3.64 1.83 -6.79
CA CYS A 118 -4.89 1.11 -6.56
C CYS A 118 -4.98 0.60 -5.12
N ILE A 119 -3.95 -0.09 -4.62
CA ILE A 119 -3.91 -0.62 -3.26
C ILE A 119 -3.97 0.51 -2.25
N ALA A 120 -3.16 1.55 -2.44
CA ALA A 120 -3.10 2.65 -1.49
C ALA A 120 -4.40 3.47 -1.46
N ALA A 121 -5.22 3.44 -2.53
CA ALA A 121 -6.52 4.12 -2.59
C ALA A 121 -7.64 3.42 -1.80
N GLN A 122 -7.46 2.14 -1.47
CA GLN A 122 -8.50 1.34 -0.83
C GLN A 122 -8.69 1.70 0.64
N ARG A 123 -9.96 1.70 1.07
CA ARG A 123 -10.37 1.88 2.47
C ARG A 123 -10.64 0.51 3.08
N LEU A 124 -9.85 0.16 4.08
CA LEU A 124 -9.81 -1.20 4.60
C LEU A 124 -10.05 -1.24 6.11
N THR A 125 -10.43 -2.44 6.58
CA THR A 125 -10.53 -2.75 8.01
C THR A 125 -9.14 -2.72 8.66
N PRO A 126 -9.02 -2.50 9.99
CA PRO A 126 -7.73 -2.39 10.65
C PRO A 126 -6.82 -3.62 10.48
N SER A 127 -7.39 -4.83 10.40
CA SER A 127 -6.63 -6.07 10.12
C SER A 127 -6.02 -6.05 8.72
N GLN A 128 -6.78 -5.60 7.73
CA GLN A 128 -6.33 -5.50 6.34
C GLN A 128 -5.33 -4.36 6.12
N LYS A 129 -5.33 -3.31 6.95
CA LYS A 129 -4.36 -2.21 6.85
C LYS A 129 -2.91 -2.65 7.08
N GLN A 130 -2.70 -3.58 8.01
CA GLN A 130 -1.36 -4.13 8.23
C GLN A 130 -0.89 -4.93 7.02
N GLN A 131 -1.78 -5.76 6.45
CA GLN A 131 -1.47 -6.53 5.25
C GLN A 131 -1.27 -5.63 4.02
N GLN A 132 -2.05 -4.55 3.91
CA GLN A 132 -1.91 -3.53 2.88
C GLN A 132 -0.53 -2.87 2.96
N ALA A 133 -0.09 -2.45 4.15
CA ALA A 133 1.21 -1.82 4.36
C ALA A 133 2.37 -2.76 4.00
N GLU A 134 2.27 -4.04 4.37
CA GLU A 134 3.27 -5.06 4.02
C GLU A 134 3.38 -5.24 2.49
N VAL A 135 2.25 -5.43 1.80
CA VAL A 135 2.24 -5.59 0.34
C VAL A 135 2.76 -4.33 -0.36
N LEU A 136 2.36 -3.14 0.09
CA LEU A 136 2.86 -1.87 -0.45
C LEU A 136 4.36 -1.72 -0.23
N GLY A 137 4.89 -2.08 0.96
CA GLY A 137 6.31 -2.04 1.23
C GLY A 137 7.11 -2.96 0.31
N ARG A 138 6.60 -4.16 0.03
CA ARG A 138 7.21 -5.09 -0.94
C ARG A 138 7.21 -4.52 -2.35
N LEU A 139 6.08 -4.00 -2.83
CA LEU A 139 5.99 -3.39 -4.15
C LEU A 139 6.91 -2.17 -4.29
N LEU A 140 7.04 -1.34 -3.26
CA LEU A 140 7.96 -0.20 -3.24
C LEU A 140 9.43 -0.64 -3.25
N ASN A 141 9.77 -1.72 -2.55
CA ASN A 141 11.11 -2.30 -2.63
C ASN A 141 11.40 -2.84 -4.03
N ILE A 142 10.47 -3.57 -4.65
CA ILE A 142 10.62 -4.06 -6.03
C ILE A 142 10.80 -2.87 -7.00
N LEU A 143 9.99 -1.83 -6.86
CA LEU A 143 10.10 -0.60 -7.65
C LEU A 143 11.50 0.02 -7.49
N ARG A 144 12.05 0.02 -6.27
CA ARG A 144 13.40 0.52 -6.00
C ARG A 144 14.49 -0.38 -6.59
N GLU A 145 14.36 -1.70 -6.55
CA GLU A 145 15.33 -2.63 -7.13
C GLU A 145 15.36 -2.55 -8.67
N THR A 146 14.19 -2.35 -9.31
CA THR A 146 14.11 -2.16 -10.78
C THR A 146 14.91 -0.95 -11.28
N LYS A 147 15.08 0.06 -10.43
CA LYS A 147 15.91 1.26 -10.66
C LYS A 147 17.39 0.95 -10.75
N TYR A 148 17.88 -0.05 -10.01
CA TYR A 148 19.31 -0.41 -9.98
C TYR A 148 19.70 -1.43 -11.05
N ALA A 149 18.73 -2.21 -11.55
CA ALA A 149 18.96 -3.22 -12.58
C ALA A 149 18.98 -2.65 -14.02
N SER A 150 18.39 -1.47 -14.25
CA SER A 150 18.27 -0.88 -15.58
C SER A 150 19.40 0.10 -15.89
N SER A 151 20.15 -0.16 -16.96
CA SER A 151 21.13 0.76 -17.57
C SER A 151 20.48 2.11 -17.97
N PRO A 152 21.26 3.18 -18.22
CA PRO A 152 20.81 4.58 -18.17
C PRO A 152 20.04 5.01 -19.43
N GLY A 153 18.88 4.38 -19.68
CA GLY A 153 18.06 4.64 -20.87
C GLY A 153 16.57 4.40 -20.71
N SER A 154 16.11 3.74 -19.64
CA SER A 154 14.68 3.59 -19.33
C SER A 154 14.35 4.38 -18.07
N MET A 155 14.27 5.70 -18.21
CA MET A 155 14.11 6.64 -17.09
C MET A 155 12.65 6.75 -16.66
N ILE A 156 12.34 6.27 -15.47
CA ILE A 156 11.62 7.17 -14.55
C ILE A 156 12.70 8.06 -13.96
N PRO A 157 12.70 9.38 -14.24
CA PRO A 157 13.58 10.32 -13.56
C PRO A 157 13.45 10.11 -12.05
N THR A 158 14.57 10.02 -11.34
CA THR A 158 14.60 9.82 -9.87
C THR A 158 13.68 10.81 -9.14
N GLU A 159 13.49 11.99 -9.73
CA GLU A 159 12.59 13.04 -9.27
C GLU A 159 11.10 12.65 -9.36
N GLU A 160 10.65 12.00 -10.43
CA GLU A 160 9.25 11.58 -10.60
C GLU A 160 8.84 10.53 -9.56
N LEU A 161 9.73 9.60 -9.22
CA LEU A 161 9.47 8.62 -8.17
C LEU A 161 9.40 9.27 -6.79
N SER A 162 10.25 10.28 -6.51
CA SER A 162 10.13 11.04 -5.26
C SER A 162 8.83 11.84 -5.20
N LEU A 163 8.43 12.50 -6.30
CA LEU A 163 7.16 13.22 -6.38
C LEU A 163 5.96 12.29 -6.21
N PHE A 164 6.04 11.07 -6.76
CA PHE A 164 5.03 10.03 -6.57
C PHE A 164 4.90 9.60 -5.11
N LEU A 165 6.02 9.34 -4.43
CA LEU A 165 6.04 9.01 -3.00
C LEU A 165 5.51 10.16 -2.14
N ASP A 166 5.87 11.40 -2.47
CA ASP A 166 5.38 12.60 -1.79
C ASP A 166 3.85 12.75 -1.95
N ALA A 167 3.32 12.48 -3.14
CA ALA A 167 1.88 12.49 -3.42
C ALA A 167 1.13 11.38 -2.67
N LEU A 168 1.72 10.19 -2.53
CA LEU A 168 1.17 9.10 -1.72
C LEU A 168 1.14 9.45 -0.23
N LEU A 169 2.20 10.09 0.28
CA LEU A 169 2.28 10.58 1.65
C LEU A 169 1.23 11.67 1.91
N GLU A 170 1.10 12.65 1.01
CA GLU A 170 0.04 13.67 1.11
C GLU A 170 -1.35 13.04 1.18
N ARG A 171 -1.60 12.03 0.34
CA ARG A 171 -2.90 11.35 0.34
C ARG A 171 -3.14 10.57 1.63
N ALA A 172 -2.12 9.94 2.20
CA ALA A 172 -2.20 9.25 3.50
C ALA A 172 -2.40 10.21 4.68
N LEU A 173 -1.96 11.47 4.54
CA LEU A 173 -2.10 12.53 5.54
C LEU A 173 -3.31 13.45 5.30
N SER A 174 -4.13 13.14 4.29
CA SER A 174 -5.31 13.92 3.99
C SER A 174 -6.25 14.01 5.19
N ILE A 175 -6.78 15.22 5.42
CA ILE A 175 -7.53 15.60 6.63
C ILE A 175 -8.80 14.75 6.81
N ASP A 176 -9.33 14.17 5.72
CA ASP A 176 -10.49 13.29 5.74
C ASP A 176 -10.14 11.84 6.12
N VAL A 177 -8.92 11.37 5.80
CA VAL A 177 -8.48 9.98 5.98
C VAL A 177 -7.00 9.95 6.36
N VAL A 178 -6.67 10.25 7.62
CA VAL A 178 -5.32 10.03 8.14
C VAL A 178 -5.08 8.53 8.34
N ASP A 179 -4.09 7.98 7.63
CA ASP A 179 -3.62 6.61 7.80
C ASP A 179 -2.13 6.59 8.19
N VAL A 180 -1.89 6.50 9.50
CA VAL A 180 -0.54 6.63 10.08
C VAL A 180 0.38 5.51 9.60
N THR A 181 -0.12 4.29 9.45
CA THR A 181 0.68 3.14 9.01
C THR A 181 1.21 3.33 7.60
N LEU A 182 0.39 3.87 6.69
CA LEU A 182 0.82 4.19 5.33
C LEU A 182 1.75 5.40 5.28
N ALA A 183 1.49 6.42 6.12
CA ALA A 183 2.36 7.58 6.22
C ALA A 183 3.77 7.22 6.72
N GLU A 184 3.86 6.36 7.74
CA GLU A 184 5.13 5.80 8.23
C GLU A 184 5.83 4.97 7.16
N LEU A 185 5.09 4.12 6.44
CA LEU A 185 5.63 3.32 5.35
C LEU A 185 6.24 4.19 4.25
N PHE A 186 5.51 5.20 3.76
CA PHE A 186 6.00 6.08 2.71
C PHE A 186 7.19 6.93 3.19
N GLN A 187 7.17 7.37 4.44
CA GLN A 187 8.32 8.02 5.07
C GLN A 187 9.56 7.11 5.09
N GLN A 188 9.43 5.84 5.46
CA GLN A 188 10.55 4.88 5.45
C GLN A 188 11.14 4.69 4.04
N HIS A 189 10.32 4.87 3.01
CA HIS A 189 10.75 4.79 1.60
C HIS A 189 11.25 6.14 1.04
N GLY A 190 11.36 7.18 1.89
CA GLY A 190 11.98 8.46 1.53
C GLY A 190 11.01 9.57 1.09
N ALA A 191 9.69 9.39 1.29
CA ALA A 191 8.72 10.44 1.02
C ALA A 191 8.96 11.67 1.92
N LYS A 192 8.86 12.85 1.34
CA LYS A 192 8.99 14.15 2.00
C LYS A 192 7.61 14.79 2.16
N LEU A 193 7.43 15.50 3.27
CA LEU A 193 6.23 16.30 3.46
C LEU A 193 6.22 17.49 2.50
N GLN A 194 5.15 17.62 1.73
CA GLN A 194 4.93 18.79 0.91
C GLN A 194 4.52 20.00 1.75
N ALA A 195 4.93 21.19 1.31
CA ALA A 195 4.61 22.46 1.96
C ALA A 195 3.09 22.72 2.05
N GLY A 196 2.31 22.21 1.09
CA GLY A 196 0.85 22.36 1.07
C GLY A 196 0.15 21.72 2.29
N VAL A 197 0.61 20.54 2.72
CA VAL A 197 0.07 19.85 3.92
C VAL A 197 0.37 20.67 5.18
N LEU A 198 1.59 21.20 5.30
CA LEU A 198 2.01 22.03 6.43
C LEU A 198 1.18 23.31 6.52
N LEU A 199 1.02 24.02 5.39
CA LEU A 199 0.24 25.26 5.32
C LEU A 199 -1.24 25.02 5.64
N ARG A 200 -1.83 23.95 5.12
CA ARG A 200 -3.23 23.61 5.37
C ARG A 200 -3.48 23.25 6.84
N LEU A 201 -2.57 22.50 7.47
CA LEU A 201 -2.64 22.24 8.91
C LEU A 201 -2.48 23.53 9.72
N LEU A 202 -1.53 24.38 9.33
CA LEU A 202 -1.30 25.66 10.01
C LEU A 202 -2.52 26.59 9.90
N GLU A 203 -3.14 26.69 8.73
CA GLU A 203 -4.34 27.50 8.49
C GLU A 203 -5.49 27.05 9.41
N VAL A 204 -5.73 25.74 9.51
CA VAL A 204 -6.79 25.21 10.38
C VAL A 204 -6.47 25.45 11.86
N LEU A 205 -5.22 25.22 12.28
CA LEU A 205 -4.79 25.37 13.68
C LEU A 205 -4.75 26.84 14.14
N THR A 206 -4.37 27.75 13.25
CA THR A 206 -4.31 29.20 13.54
C THR A 206 -5.66 29.89 13.35
N SER A 207 -6.67 29.21 12.82
CA SER A 207 -8.02 29.75 12.69
C SER A 207 -8.62 30.11 14.05
N ASN A 208 -9.28 31.27 14.14
CA ASN A 208 -10.00 31.68 15.36
C ASN A 208 -11.05 30.64 15.77
N THR A 209 -11.59 29.87 14.80
CA THR A 209 -12.52 28.78 15.11
C THR A 209 -11.88 27.65 15.90
N PHE A 210 -10.59 27.37 15.73
CA PHE A 210 -9.90 26.35 16.52
C PHE A 210 -9.59 26.85 17.94
N THR A 211 -9.20 28.11 18.11
CA THR A 211 -8.92 28.69 19.44
C THR A 211 -10.19 28.87 20.27
N ASP A 212 -11.28 29.27 19.62
CA ASP A 212 -12.52 29.64 20.31
C ASP A 212 -13.47 28.44 20.47
N ASP A 213 -13.49 27.51 19.50
CA ASP A 213 -14.38 26.34 19.49
C ASP A 213 -13.72 25.09 18.89
N ILE A 214 -12.87 24.46 19.70
CA ILE A 214 -12.17 23.21 19.36
C ILE A 214 -13.17 22.11 18.94
N PHE A 215 -14.38 22.06 19.50
CA PHE A 215 -15.34 21.02 19.12
C PHE A 215 -15.88 21.22 17.71
N ARG A 216 -16.18 22.46 17.31
CA ARG A 216 -16.64 22.75 15.95
C ARG A 216 -15.57 22.47 14.91
N SER A 217 -14.31 22.81 15.20
CA SER A 217 -13.18 22.50 14.31
C SER A 217 -12.93 20.99 14.21
N LEU A 218 -12.99 20.24 15.31
CA LEU A 218 -12.84 18.79 15.31
C LEU A 218 -14.06 18.04 14.73
N ARG A 219 -15.27 18.63 14.73
CA ARG A 219 -16.40 18.08 13.96
C ARG A 219 -16.18 18.24 12.46
N ARG A 220 -15.64 19.39 12.04
CA ARG A 220 -15.32 19.67 10.63
C ARG A 220 -14.12 18.86 10.14
N TYR A 221 -13.15 18.63 11.01
CA TYR A 221 -11.90 17.93 10.72
C TYR A 221 -11.59 16.87 11.81
N PRO A 222 -12.26 15.71 11.78
CA PRO A 222 -12.21 14.72 12.87
C PRO A 222 -10.84 14.07 13.09
N ARG A 223 -9.96 14.13 12.09
CA ARG A 223 -8.60 13.54 12.16
C ARG A 223 -7.48 14.58 12.23
N LEU A 224 -7.81 15.86 12.36
CA LEU A 224 -6.85 16.98 12.44
C LEU A 224 -5.74 16.73 13.47
N LEU A 225 -6.10 16.25 14.67
CA LEU A 225 -5.14 16.01 15.75
C LEU A 225 -4.17 14.87 15.43
N LYS A 226 -4.61 13.85 14.67
CA LYS A 226 -3.74 12.73 14.27
C LYS A 226 -2.77 13.15 13.17
N SER A 227 -3.24 13.88 12.16
CA SER A 227 -2.35 14.44 11.12
C SER A 227 -1.36 15.42 11.74
N PHE A 228 -1.81 16.26 12.68
CA PHE A 228 -0.95 17.18 13.38
C PHE A 228 0.09 16.45 14.24
N ASP A 229 -0.29 15.45 15.04
CA ASP A 229 0.66 14.67 15.86
C ASP A 229 1.72 13.97 14.99
N PHE A 230 1.32 13.40 13.85
CA PHE A 230 2.25 12.77 12.91
C PHE A 230 3.22 13.79 12.30
N VAL A 231 2.70 14.88 11.71
CA VAL A 231 3.52 15.90 11.05
C VAL A 231 4.45 16.60 12.04
N TYR A 232 3.95 16.90 13.24
CA TYR A 232 4.76 17.50 14.30
C TYR A 232 5.88 16.53 14.74
N SER A 233 5.56 15.26 14.98
CA SER A 233 6.56 14.24 15.33
C SER A 233 7.60 14.03 14.21
N TYR A 234 7.15 14.06 12.95
CA TYR A 234 8.02 13.98 11.78
C TYR A 234 9.06 15.13 11.76
N CYS A 235 8.61 16.37 11.95
CA CYS A 235 9.50 17.54 11.99
C CYS A 235 10.56 17.44 13.11
N PHE A 236 10.23 16.82 14.24
CA PHE A 236 11.19 16.60 15.34
C PHE A 236 12.10 15.37 15.13
N SER A 237 11.70 14.41 14.30
CA SER A 237 12.51 13.22 13.99
C SER A 237 13.66 13.50 13.02
N ILE A 238 13.59 14.61 12.27
CA ILE A 238 14.57 14.97 11.26
C ILE A 238 15.66 15.85 11.87
N PRO A 239 16.96 15.59 11.59
CA PRO A 239 18.03 16.44 12.05
C PRO A 239 17.94 17.86 11.44
N SER A 240 18.35 18.88 12.20
CA SER A 240 18.26 20.30 11.80
C SER A 240 18.93 20.64 10.46
N SER A 241 19.85 19.81 9.97
CA SER A 241 20.51 19.95 8.67
C SER A 241 19.63 19.59 7.46
N GLN A 242 18.54 18.84 7.67
CA GLN A 242 17.61 18.40 6.63
C GLN A 242 16.22 19.04 6.77
N LEU A 243 16.01 19.84 7.81
CA LEU A 243 14.80 20.61 8.04
C LEU A 243 14.65 21.66 6.93
N THR A 244 13.58 21.54 6.15
CA THR A 244 13.23 22.57 5.17
C THR A 244 12.76 23.84 5.88
N PHE A 245 12.94 25.00 5.24
CA PHE A 245 12.46 26.28 5.76
C PHE A 245 10.98 26.21 6.19
N MET A 246 10.13 25.53 5.40
CA MET A 246 8.71 25.40 5.69
C MET A 246 8.42 24.56 6.94
N MET A 247 9.22 23.54 7.24
CA MET A 247 9.07 22.75 8.45
C MET A 247 9.52 23.54 9.69
N ASP A 248 10.63 24.27 9.61
CA ASP A 248 11.07 25.16 10.70
C ASP A 248 10.04 26.27 10.96
N TYR A 249 9.50 26.89 9.91
CA TYR A 249 8.40 27.86 10.03
C TYR A 249 7.17 27.24 10.68
N PHE A 250 6.74 26.05 10.22
CA PHE A 250 5.60 25.34 10.79
C PHE A 250 5.77 25.14 12.29
N VAL A 251 6.88 24.53 12.74
CA VAL A 251 7.14 24.26 14.17
C VAL A 251 7.07 25.53 15.02
N ARG A 252 7.55 26.67 14.51
CA ARG A 252 7.51 27.96 15.21
C ARG A 252 6.13 28.61 15.21
N ALA A 253 5.36 28.43 14.15
CA ALA A 253 4.07 29.06 13.95
C ALA A 253 2.88 28.25 14.51
N VAL A 254 3.09 26.99 14.91
CA VAL A 254 2.04 26.18 15.56
C VAL A 254 1.59 26.83 16.88
N PRO A 255 0.27 26.96 17.12
CA PRO A 255 -0.22 27.44 18.40
C PRO A 255 0.20 26.52 19.56
N VAL A 256 0.78 27.10 20.61
CA VAL A 256 1.19 26.37 21.82
C VAL A 256 0.02 25.61 22.45
N GLY A 257 -1.21 26.13 22.32
CA GLY A 257 -2.44 25.46 22.76
C GLY A 257 -2.67 24.11 22.08
N ALA A 258 -2.41 24.01 20.77
CA ALA A 258 -2.57 22.77 20.00
C ALA A 258 -1.54 21.71 20.42
N VAL A 259 -0.28 22.12 20.61
CA VAL A 259 0.80 21.22 21.09
C VAL A 259 0.46 20.69 22.49
N ARG A 260 0.06 21.57 23.41
CA ARG A 260 -0.33 21.19 24.79
C ARG A 260 -1.53 20.25 24.80
N LEU A 261 -2.51 20.47 23.92
CA LEU A 261 -3.69 19.61 23.81
C LEU A 261 -3.31 18.18 23.42
N VAL A 262 -2.52 18.01 22.35
CA VAL A 262 -2.05 16.68 21.91
C VAL A 262 -1.19 16.02 22.98
N PHE A 263 -0.27 16.77 23.60
CA PHE A 263 0.57 16.25 24.66
C PHE A 263 -0.24 15.74 25.86
N LYS A 264 -1.25 16.50 26.32
CA LYS A 264 -2.16 16.08 27.39
C LYS A 264 -2.97 14.84 27.02
N LEU A 265 -3.50 14.77 25.80
CA LEU A 265 -4.23 13.59 25.33
C LEU A 265 -3.35 12.34 25.34
N LYS A 266 -2.10 12.44 24.88
CA LYS A 266 -1.15 11.33 24.89
C LYS A 266 -0.75 10.92 26.30
N HIS A 267 -0.48 11.88 27.19
CA HIS A 267 -0.17 11.61 28.60
C HIS A 267 -1.29 10.85 29.32
N GLU A 268 -2.55 11.21 29.03
CA GLU A 268 -3.74 10.57 29.62
C GLU A 268 -4.19 9.29 28.88
N ASN A 269 -3.43 8.84 27.87
CA ASN A 269 -3.78 7.71 26.98
C ASN A 269 -5.17 7.85 26.32
N LEU A 270 -5.58 9.09 26.00
CA LEU A 270 -6.86 9.38 25.35
C LEU A 270 -6.71 9.42 23.82
N PRO A 271 -7.75 9.02 23.06
CA PRO A 271 -7.68 9.02 21.61
C PRO A 271 -7.61 10.45 21.05
N LEU A 272 -6.72 10.71 20.09
CA LEU A 272 -6.57 11.98 19.36
C LEU A 272 -7.78 12.26 18.43
N THR A 273 -8.95 12.41 19.03
CA THR A 273 -10.25 12.55 18.39
C THR A 273 -11.12 13.48 19.22
N LEU A 274 -12.24 13.95 18.67
CA LEU A 274 -13.23 14.74 19.39
C LEU A 274 -13.66 14.07 20.71
N LYS A 275 -13.85 12.74 20.71
CA LYS A 275 -14.21 11.99 21.91
C LYS A 275 -13.14 12.08 23.00
N GLY A 276 -11.86 11.94 22.66
CA GLY A 276 -10.79 12.07 23.64
C GLY A 276 -10.67 13.48 24.21
N VAL A 277 -10.96 14.52 23.42
CA VAL A 277 -11.04 15.90 23.92
C VAL A 277 -12.21 16.09 24.89
N GLN A 278 -13.37 15.50 24.59
CA GLN A 278 -14.53 15.50 25.50
C GLN A 278 -14.18 14.77 26.82
N ASP A 279 -13.58 13.60 26.72
CA ASP A 279 -13.19 12.79 27.88
C ASP A 279 -12.17 13.56 28.75
N LEU A 280 -11.20 14.26 28.13
CA LEU A 280 -10.21 15.08 28.84
C LEU A 280 -10.86 16.24 29.61
N LEU A 281 -11.85 16.92 29.02
CA LEU A 281 -12.53 18.07 29.63
C LEU A 281 -13.60 17.66 30.64
N SER A 282 -14.11 16.43 30.55
CA SER A 282 -15.04 15.85 31.52
C SER A 282 -14.37 15.35 32.81
N ARG A 283 -13.04 15.16 32.80
CA ARG A 283 -12.28 14.81 33.99
C ARG A 283 -12.08 16.05 34.87
N PRO A 284 -12.36 15.96 36.18
CA PRO A 284 -12.05 17.05 37.09
C PRO A 284 -10.54 17.27 37.09
N THR A 285 -10.11 18.51 36.79
CA THR A 285 -8.69 18.90 36.90
C THR A 285 -8.19 18.58 38.30
N PRO A 286 -7.09 17.84 38.48
CA PRO A 286 -6.45 17.76 39.79
C PRO A 286 -6.04 19.19 40.16
N SER A 287 -6.68 19.69 41.21
CA SER A 287 -6.46 20.99 41.81
C SER A 287 -4.98 21.17 42.13
N LEU A 288 -4.28 22.00 41.35
CA LEU A 288 -3.06 22.69 41.77
C LEU A 288 -3.42 23.74 42.84
N LEU A 289 -3.97 23.31 43.97
CA LEU A 289 -4.18 24.13 45.17
C LEU A 289 -4.14 23.23 46.41
N SER A 290 -2.93 22.89 46.85
CA SER A 290 -2.62 22.73 48.28
C SER A 290 -1.13 22.97 48.48
N ALA A 291 -0.72 24.23 48.34
CA ALA A 291 0.37 24.74 49.16
C ALA A 291 -0.21 24.94 50.56
N GLY A 292 0.29 24.17 51.50
CA GLY A 292 0.09 24.27 52.94
C GLY A 292 1.32 23.68 53.60
#